data_AF-A0A820I689-F1
#
_entry.id   AF-A0A820I689-F1
#
_cell.length_a   1.000
_cell.length_b   1.000
_cell.length_c   1.000
_cell.angle_alpha   90.00
_cell.angle_beta   90.00
_cell.angle_gamma   90.00
#
_symmetry.space_group_name_H-M   'P 1'
#
loop_
_entity.id
_entity.type
_entity.pdbx_description
1 polymer ?
#
loop_
_entity_poly.entity_id
_entity_poly.type
_entity_poly.pdbx_seq_one_letter_code
_entity_poly.pdbx_strand_id
1 'polypeptide(L)'
;MAAMNYVVTVQRPTAVTAITTGHFTSPTDFNLIVAKNTHFEIYIISSEGLKLVKDVCIYGQIHILKCFRLPNMNKDILFIFTDKYQGMILDCRKTNHDQYEILTKCHGLLKDTGRQTVRQPLCTIDAKHGLILLRIFEGVIKLIYLKDLSSKESSSKSLEAYNVKIDEQNIIDIQFLPGHQKPTF
;
A
#
# COMPACT_ATOMS: atom_id res chain seq x y z
N MET A 1 -11.63 41.17 -8.51
CA MET A 1 -12.67 40.12 -8.60
C MET A 1 -12.01 38.78 -8.34
N ALA A 2 -12.53 37.97 -7.43
CA ALA A 2 -12.05 36.60 -7.25
C ALA A 2 -12.64 35.71 -8.36
N ALA A 3 -11.81 34.93 -9.03
CA ALA A 3 -12.26 33.94 -10.02
C ALA A 3 -12.79 32.69 -9.30
N MET A 4 -14.01 32.25 -9.61
CA MET A 4 -14.56 30.97 -9.17
C MET A 4 -14.46 29.96 -10.30
N ASN A 5 -13.65 28.92 -10.11
CA ASN A 5 -13.40 27.90 -11.12
C ASN A 5 -14.02 26.56 -10.68
N TYR A 6 -14.53 25.80 -11.64
CA TYR A 6 -14.97 24.41 -11.47
C TYR A 6 -14.09 23.49 -12.30
N VAL A 7 -13.52 22.48 -11.67
CA VAL A 7 -12.62 21.51 -12.32
C VAL A 7 -13.20 20.12 -12.15
N VAL A 8 -13.33 19.38 -13.26
CA VAL A 8 -13.89 18.03 -13.28
C VAL A 8 -13.07 17.12 -14.19
N THR A 9 -12.96 15.85 -13.82
CA THR A 9 -12.28 14.83 -14.61
C THR A 9 -13.20 14.31 -15.72
N VAL A 10 -12.87 14.61 -16.98
CA VAL A 10 -13.60 14.05 -18.14
C VAL A 10 -13.20 12.60 -18.40
N GLN A 11 -11.89 12.31 -18.34
CA GLN A 11 -11.33 10.97 -18.53
C GLN A 11 -10.41 10.64 -17.37
N ARG A 12 -10.61 9.46 -16.76
CA ARG A 12 -9.76 8.99 -15.67
C ARG A 12 -8.36 8.63 -16.17
N PRO A 13 -7.31 8.76 -15.33
CA PRO A 13 -5.95 8.39 -15.69
C PRO A 13 -5.89 6.94 -16.22
N THR A 14 -5.30 6.74 -17.39
CA THR A 14 -5.21 5.41 -18.02
C THR A 14 -3.84 4.76 -17.84
N ALA A 15 -2.81 5.56 -17.56
CA ALA A 15 -1.44 5.07 -17.34
C ALA A 15 -1.36 4.21 -16.08
N VAL A 16 -0.81 3.01 -16.22
CA VAL A 16 -0.55 2.08 -15.12
C VAL A 16 0.76 2.48 -14.44
N THR A 17 0.70 2.77 -13.13
CA THR A 17 1.87 3.23 -12.35
C THR A 17 2.45 2.14 -11.46
N ALA A 18 1.62 1.22 -10.98
CA ALA A 18 2.08 0.06 -10.21
C ALA A 18 1.12 -1.12 -10.38
N ILE A 19 1.64 -2.33 -10.21
CA ILE A 19 0.86 -3.57 -10.19
C ILE A 19 1.29 -4.44 -9.02
N THR A 20 0.37 -5.23 -8.50
CA THR A 20 0.67 -6.27 -7.53
C THR A 20 -0.31 -7.42 -7.70
N THR A 21 0.11 -8.63 -7.33
CA THR A 21 -0.71 -9.84 -7.40
C THR A 21 -0.77 -10.51 -6.04
N GLY A 22 -1.86 -11.21 -5.76
CA GLY A 22 -2.02 -11.94 -4.50
C GLY A 22 -3.46 -12.42 -4.30
N HIS A 23 -3.76 -12.86 -3.09
CA HIS A 23 -5.07 -13.35 -2.67
C HIS A 23 -5.76 -12.30 -1.79
N PHE A 24 -6.14 -11.17 -2.37
CA PHE A 24 -6.66 -10.01 -1.66
C PHE A 24 -8.17 -10.09 -1.40
N THR A 25 -8.95 -10.57 -2.39
CA THR A 25 -10.41 -10.66 -2.29
C THR A 25 -10.87 -11.87 -1.47
N SER A 26 -10.14 -12.98 -1.54
CA SER A 26 -10.42 -14.25 -0.88
C SER A 26 -9.12 -15.05 -0.74
N PRO A 27 -8.98 -15.99 0.24
CA PRO A 27 -7.86 -16.92 0.30
C PRO A 27 -7.65 -17.77 -0.97
N THR A 28 -8.71 -17.99 -1.75
CA THR A 28 -8.74 -18.86 -2.93
C THR A 28 -8.59 -18.11 -4.25
N ASP A 29 -9.11 -16.88 -4.30
CA ASP A 29 -9.14 -16.10 -5.53
C ASP A 29 -7.75 -15.54 -5.79
N PHE A 30 -7.26 -15.63 -7.02
CA PHE A 30 -6.01 -14.98 -7.41
C PHE A 30 -6.32 -13.63 -8.07
N ASN A 31 -5.73 -12.57 -7.53
CA ASN A 31 -6.03 -11.20 -7.90
C ASN A 31 -4.87 -10.53 -8.62
N LEU A 32 -5.22 -9.66 -9.57
CA LEU A 32 -4.36 -8.63 -10.12
C LEU A 32 -4.88 -7.27 -9.65
N ILE A 33 -4.03 -6.48 -9.00
CA ILE A 33 -4.35 -5.13 -8.53
C ILE A 33 -3.51 -4.14 -9.34
N VAL A 34 -4.17 -3.19 -9.99
CA VAL A 34 -3.56 -2.24 -10.92
C VAL A 34 -3.78 -0.82 -10.42
N ALA A 35 -2.72 -0.12 -10.06
CA ALA A 35 -2.79 1.30 -9.73
C ALA A 35 -2.63 2.17 -11.00
N LYS A 36 -3.53 3.15 -11.11
CA LYS A 36 -3.57 4.17 -12.17
C LYS A 36 -3.63 5.55 -11.54
N ASN A 37 -2.47 6.04 -11.12
CA ASN A 37 -2.30 7.34 -10.48
C ASN A 37 -3.16 7.51 -9.21
N THR A 38 -4.39 8.02 -9.32
CA THR A 38 -5.28 8.36 -8.20
C THR A 38 -6.32 7.29 -7.85
N HIS A 39 -6.30 6.14 -8.52
CA HIS A 39 -7.20 5.03 -8.24
C HIS A 39 -6.50 3.70 -8.50
N PHE A 40 -7.06 2.61 -7.97
CA PHE A 40 -6.63 1.27 -8.30
C PHE A 40 -7.81 0.36 -8.58
N GLU A 41 -7.60 -0.57 -9.49
CA GLU A 41 -8.57 -1.58 -9.93
C GLU A 41 -8.16 -2.95 -9.38
N ILE A 42 -9.15 -3.72 -8.95
CA ILE A 42 -8.98 -5.09 -8.45
C ILE A 42 -9.64 -6.03 -9.44
N TYR A 43 -8.85 -6.96 -9.98
CA TYR A 43 -9.30 -8.00 -10.88
C TYR A 43 -9.19 -9.37 -10.21
N ILE A 44 -10.13 -10.27 -10.50
CA ILE A 44 -9.96 -11.71 -10.28
C ILE A 44 -9.50 -12.32 -11.60
N ILE A 45 -8.47 -13.17 -11.52
CA ILE A 45 -7.95 -13.92 -12.64
C ILE A 45 -8.79 -15.20 -12.77
N SER A 46 -9.44 -15.37 -13.91
CA SER A 46 -10.18 -16.58 -14.28
C SER A 46 -9.61 -17.19 -15.56
N SER A 47 -10.07 -18.39 -15.93
CA SER A 47 -9.71 -19.03 -17.20
C SER A 47 -10.13 -18.23 -18.43
N GLU A 48 -11.15 -17.37 -18.31
CA GLU A 48 -11.66 -16.52 -19.38
C GLU A 48 -10.90 -15.19 -19.48
N GLY A 49 -10.10 -14.83 -18.47
CA GLY A 49 -9.31 -13.61 -18.43
C GLY A 49 -9.42 -12.85 -17.11
N LEU A 50 -9.43 -11.52 -17.19
CA LEU A 50 -9.48 -10.63 -16.03
C LEU A 50 -10.88 -10.11 -15.79
N LYS A 51 -11.51 -10.53 -14.68
CA LYS A 51 -12.81 -9.99 -14.25
C LYS A 51 -12.60 -8.81 -13.32
N LEU A 52 -12.98 -7.60 -13.73
CA LEU A 52 -12.95 -6.43 -12.85
C LEU A 52 -13.97 -6.62 -11.72
N VAL A 53 -13.50 -6.47 -10.49
CA VAL A 53 -14.30 -6.69 -9.28
C VAL A 53 -14.61 -5.37 -8.58
N LYS A 54 -13.60 -4.49 -8.47
CA LYS A 54 -13.75 -3.22 -7.78
C LYS A 54 -12.77 -2.20 -8.34
N ASP A 55 -13.21 -0.94 -8.32
CA ASP A 55 -12.42 0.22 -8.69
C ASP A 55 -12.51 1.23 -7.53
N VAL A 56 -11.36 1.67 -7.04
CA VAL A 56 -11.25 2.40 -5.76
C VAL A 56 -10.40 3.64 -5.95
N CYS A 57 -11.01 4.80 -5.68
CA CYS A 57 -10.33 6.08 -5.70
C CYS A 57 -9.56 6.33 -4.39
N ILE A 58 -8.38 6.93 -4.51
CA ILE A 58 -7.53 7.37 -3.40
C ILE A 58 -7.36 8.89 -3.50
N TYR A 59 -7.43 9.58 -2.36
CA TYR A 59 -7.22 11.04 -2.28
C TYR A 59 -5.74 11.45 -2.32
N GLY A 60 -5.01 10.95 -3.30
CA GLY A 60 -3.58 11.18 -3.53
C GLY A 60 -3.09 10.34 -4.71
N GLN A 61 -1.89 10.60 -5.20
CA GLN A 61 -1.24 9.79 -6.21
C GLN A 61 -0.59 8.58 -5.54
N ILE A 62 -0.89 7.37 -6.03
CA ILE A 62 -0.34 6.12 -5.51
C ILE A 62 1.11 5.98 -5.99
N HIS A 63 2.05 6.04 -5.06
CA HIS A 63 3.48 5.83 -5.32
C HIS A 63 3.91 4.39 -5.05
N ILE A 64 3.34 3.74 -4.03
CA ILE A 64 3.67 2.36 -3.66
C ILE A 64 2.39 1.57 -3.51
N LEU A 65 2.39 0.37 -4.08
CA LEU A 65 1.33 -0.62 -4.00
C LEU A 65 1.96 -1.99 -3.72
N LYS A 66 1.70 -2.59 -2.56
CA LYS A 66 2.24 -3.91 -2.19
C LYS A 66 1.17 -4.79 -1.57
N CYS A 67 0.94 -5.97 -2.15
CA CYS A 67 0.08 -7.01 -1.59
C CYS A 67 0.94 -8.02 -0.82
N PHE A 68 0.53 -8.40 0.39
CA PHE A 68 1.26 -9.36 1.23
C PHE A 68 0.35 -9.98 2.30
N ARG A 69 0.79 -11.10 2.88
CA ARG A 69 0.05 -11.82 3.92
C ARG A 69 0.83 -11.90 5.23
N LEU A 70 0.22 -11.46 6.32
CA LEU A 70 0.77 -11.67 7.66
C LEU A 70 0.50 -13.10 8.14
N PRO A 71 1.33 -13.68 9.04
CA PRO A 71 1.20 -15.08 9.47
C PRO A 71 -0.17 -15.46 10.05
N ASN A 72 -0.87 -14.50 10.69
CA ASN A 72 -2.16 -14.71 11.33
C ASN A 72 -3.37 -14.36 10.43
N MET A 73 -3.14 -14.17 9.13
CA MET A 73 -4.19 -13.81 8.16
C MET A 73 -4.41 -14.93 7.15
N ASN A 74 -5.68 -15.16 6.79
CA ASN A 74 -6.06 -16.18 5.81
C ASN A 74 -5.97 -15.68 4.36
N LYS A 75 -5.92 -14.36 4.16
CA LYS A 75 -5.83 -13.69 2.87
C LYS A 75 -4.89 -12.50 2.98
N ASP A 76 -4.57 -11.93 1.84
CA ASP A 76 -3.60 -10.86 1.74
C ASP A 76 -4.23 -9.51 2.11
N ILE A 77 -3.37 -8.56 2.47
CA ILE A 77 -3.69 -7.15 2.72
C ILE A 77 -2.87 -6.28 1.77
N LEU A 78 -3.32 -5.03 1.61
CA LEU A 78 -2.73 -4.10 0.67
C LEU A 78 -2.12 -2.91 1.42
N PHE A 79 -0.82 -2.69 1.24
CA PHE A 79 -0.17 -1.45 1.66
C PHE A 79 -0.14 -0.46 0.49
N ILE A 80 -0.61 0.76 0.75
CA ILE A 80 -0.56 1.89 -0.17
C ILE A 80 0.19 3.05 0.49
N PHE A 81 1.09 3.67 -0.27
CA PHE A 81 1.71 4.94 0.08
C PHE A 81 1.50 5.97 -1.04
N THR A 82 1.24 7.22 -0.65
CA THR A 82 0.86 8.30 -1.57
C THR A 82 1.87 9.44 -1.61
N ASP A 83 1.78 10.28 -2.65
CA ASP A 83 2.49 11.56 -2.80
C ASP A 83 2.32 12.51 -1.60
N LYS A 84 1.19 12.43 -0.90
CA LYS A 84 0.89 13.22 0.31
C LYS A 84 1.44 12.62 1.60
N TYR A 85 2.37 11.66 1.51
CA TYR A 85 2.95 10.94 2.65
C TYR A 85 1.94 10.13 3.47
N GLN A 86 0.75 9.85 2.94
CA GLN A 86 -0.21 8.99 3.63
C GLN A 86 0.13 7.54 3.35
N GLY A 87 0.35 6.76 4.41
CA GLY A 87 0.43 5.31 4.38
C GLY A 87 -0.87 4.70 4.88
N MET A 88 -1.33 3.62 4.26
CA MET A 88 -2.53 2.90 4.70
C MET A 88 -2.42 1.40 4.44
N ILE A 89 -3.03 0.62 5.33
CA ILE A 89 -3.26 -0.82 5.14
C ILE A 89 -4.74 -1.03 4.88
N LEU A 90 -5.05 -1.64 3.75
CA LEU A 90 -6.40 -1.93 3.31
C LEU A 90 -6.66 -3.43 3.34
N ASP A 91 -7.90 -3.79 3.65
CA ASP A 91 -8.45 -5.14 3.60
C ASP A 91 -9.69 -5.14 2.70
N CYS A 92 -9.94 -6.22 1.96
CA CYS A 92 -11.09 -6.35 1.08
C CYS A 92 -12.12 -7.31 1.68
N ARG A 93 -13.26 -6.80 2.14
CA ARG A 93 -14.36 -7.62 2.67
C ARG A 93 -15.41 -7.86 1.60
N LYS A 94 -15.80 -9.11 1.43
CA LYS A 94 -16.98 -9.48 0.64
C LYS A 94 -18.23 -9.34 1.50
N THR A 95 -19.24 -8.61 1.00
CA THR A 95 -20.53 -8.40 1.68
C THR A 95 -21.55 -9.45 1.22
N ASN A 96 -22.69 -9.53 1.92
CA ASN A 96 -23.73 -10.53 1.65
C ASN A 96 -24.33 -10.47 0.23
N HIS A 97 -24.16 -9.35 -0.47
CA HIS A 97 -24.69 -9.14 -1.84
C HIS A 97 -23.63 -9.37 -2.93
N ASP A 98 -22.60 -10.17 -2.66
CA ASP A 98 -21.49 -10.46 -3.60
C ASP A 98 -20.68 -9.21 -3.98
N GLN A 99 -20.81 -8.12 -3.22
CA GLN A 99 -20.08 -6.88 -3.44
C GLN A 99 -18.81 -6.85 -2.58
N TYR A 100 -17.80 -6.14 -3.09
CA TYR A 100 -16.53 -5.95 -2.38
C TYR A 100 -16.47 -4.55 -1.77
N GLU A 101 -16.12 -4.51 -0.49
CA GLU A 101 -15.92 -3.32 0.32
C GLU A 101 -14.46 -3.26 0.75
N ILE A 102 -13.84 -2.08 0.62
CA ILE A 102 -12.46 -1.87 1.07
C ILE A 102 -12.48 -1.18 2.43
N LEU A 103 -11.86 -1.85 3.40
CA LEU A 103 -11.77 -1.40 4.78
C LEU A 103 -10.36 -0.89 5.05
N THR A 104 -10.26 0.29 5.64
CA THR A 104 -8.98 0.83 6.12
C THR A 104 -8.69 0.24 7.49
N LYS A 105 -7.70 -0.65 7.60
CA LYS A 105 -7.27 -1.27 8.86
C LYS A 105 -6.45 -0.30 9.70
N CYS A 106 -5.52 0.37 9.05
CA CYS A 106 -4.74 1.45 9.66
C CYS A 106 -4.33 2.47 8.61
N HIS A 107 -4.13 3.70 9.05
CA HIS A 107 -3.65 4.79 8.21
C HIS A 107 -2.85 5.78 9.05
N GLY A 108 -1.98 6.55 8.40
CA GLY A 108 -1.19 7.57 9.08
C GLY A 108 -0.37 8.43 8.14
N LEU A 109 -0.02 9.62 8.62
CA LEU A 109 0.89 10.53 7.95
C LEU A 109 2.34 10.12 8.28
N LEU A 110 3.09 9.73 7.25
CA LEU A 110 4.48 9.28 7.34
C LEU A 110 5.47 10.37 6.90
N LYS A 111 5.05 11.63 6.92
CA LYS A 111 5.89 12.78 6.59
C LYS A 111 6.95 12.99 7.67
N ASP A 112 8.10 13.51 7.27
CA ASP A 112 9.20 13.90 8.14
C ASP A 112 9.75 15.29 7.74
N THR A 113 10.63 15.86 8.56
CA THR A 113 11.29 17.16 8.30
C THR A 113 12.58 17.02 7.48
N GLY A 114 13.00 15.79 7.18
CA GLY A 114 14.21 15.51 6.41
C GLY A 114 14.15 15.97 4.95
N ARG A 115 15.30 15.94 4.28
CA ARG A 115 15.40 16.19 2.84
C ARG A 115 14.81 15.00 2.08
N GLN A 116 13.83 15.27 1.22
CA GLN A 116 13.24 14.24 0.35
C GLN A 116 14.30 13.72 -0.61
N THR A 117 14.30 12.41 -0.84
CA THR A 117 15.15 11.83 -1.89
C THR A 117 14.71 12.35 -3.26
N VAL A 118 15.69 12.56 -4.15
CA VAL A 118 15.43 12.86 -5.56
C VAL A 118 14.83 11.64 -6.29
N ARG A 119 15.04 10.43 -5.76
CA ARG A 119 14.49 9.18 -6.30
C ARG A 119 13.06 8.93 -5.81
N GLN A 120 12.36 8.03 -6.51
CA GLN A 120 11.07 7.54 -6.06
C GLN A 120 11.17 6.88 -4.66
N PRO A 121 10.08 6.91 -3.87
CA PRO A 121 10.00 6.18 -2.62
C PRO A 121 10.29 4.69 -2.83
N LEU A 122 11.11 4.09 -1.97
CA LEU A 122 11.33 2.64 -1.98
C LEU A 122 10.57 2.00 -0.84
N CYS A 123 10.00 0.82 -1.10
CA CYS A 123 9.31 0.05 -0.09
C CYS A 123 9.54 -1.44 -0.28
N THR A 124 9.94 -2.09 0.81
CA THR A 124 10.05 -3.54 0.92
C THR A 124 9.33 -4.01 2.19
N ILE A 125 8.80 -5.22 2.15
CA ILE A 125 7.97 -5.77 3.23
C ILE A 125 8.53 -7.13 3.65
N ASP A 126 8.81 -7.28 4.93
CA ASP A 126 9.03 -8.57 5.57
C ASP A 126 7.71 -9.02 6.20
N ALA A 127 6.97 -9.81 5.43
CA ALA A 127 5.63 -10.27 5.81
C ALA A 127 5.68 -11.20 7.04
N LYS A 128 6.76 -11.99 7.21
CA LYS A 128 6.92 -12.94 8.33
C LYS A 128 6.98 -12.20 9.67
N HIS A 129 7.66 -11.07 9.70
CA HIS A 129 7.82 -10.28 10.91
C HIS A 129 6.86 -9.08 10.98
N GLY A 130 6.03 -8.85 9.97
CA GLY A 130 5.11 -7.72 9.91
C GLY A 130 5.80 -6.37 9.85
N LEU A 131 6.95 -6.30 9.18
CA LEU A 131 7.77 -5.11 9.10
C LEU A 131 7.74 -4.53 7.68
N ILE A 132 7.35 -3.27 7.56
CA ILE A 132 7.44 -2.51 6.31
C ILE A 132 8.61 -1.54 6.44
N LEU A 133 9.51 -1.57 5.46
CA LEU A 133 10.59 -0.62 5.33
C LEU A 133 10.26 0.36 4.22
N LEU A 134 10.38 1.64 4.51
CA LEU A 134 10.02 2.73 3.62
C LEU A 134 11.15 3.78 3.59
N ARG A 135 11.70 4.04 2.41
CA ARG A 135 12.71 5.10 2.19
C ARG A 135 12.09 6.24 1.39
N ILE A 136 11.88 7.37 2.06
CA ILE A 136 11.32 8.61 1.48
C ILE A 136 12.31 9.79 1.59
N PHE A 137 13.13 9.80 2.63
CA PHE A 137 14.07 10.87 2.93
C PHE A 137 15.51 10.35 2.83
N GLU A 138 16.45 11.24 2.57
CA GLU A 138 17.89 10.92 2.58
C GLU A 138 18.36 10.66 4.02
N GLY A 139 19.22 9.65 4.21
CA GLY A 139 19.83 9.33 5.51
C GLY A 139 18.87 8.76 6.56
N VAL A 140 17.62 8.46 6.19
CA VAL A 140 16.61 7.88 7.09
C VAL A 140 15.84 6.76 6.40
N ILE A 141 15.78 5.62 7.07
CA ILE A 141 14.88 4.52 6.76
C ILE A 141 13.74 4.55 7.77
N LYS A 142 12.50 4.51 7.28
CA LYS A 142 11.30 4.47 8.11
C LYS A 142 10.80 3.03 8.22
N LEU A 143 10.68 2.54 9.43
CA LEU A 143 10.22 1.20 9.77
C LEU A 143 8.81 1.27 10.36
N ILE A 144 7.86 0.59 9.74
CA ILE A 144 6.47 0.50 10.18
C ILE A 144 6.24 -0.94 10.65
N TYR A 145 5.84 -1.10 11.90
CA TYR A 145 5.61 -2.41 12.49
C TYR A 145 4.11 -2.68 12.63
N LEU A 146 3.63 -3.73 11.97
CA LEU A 146 2.23 -4.09 11.93
C LEU A 146 1.87 -5.03 13.09
N LYS A 147 1.67 -4.47 14.29
CA LYS A 147 1.11 -5.20 15.43
C LYS A 147 -0.40 -5.32 15.31
N ASP A 148 -0.91 -6.50 15.62
CA ASP A 148 -2.33 -6.72 15.94
C ASP A 148 -3.33 -6.16 14.93
N LEU A 149 -3.07 -6.37 13.63
CA LEU A 149 -4.07 -6.12 12.57
C LEU A 149 -5.22 -7.14 12.58
N SER A 150 -5.12 -8.18 13.42
CA SER A 150 -6.11 -9.25 13.59
C SER A 150 -7.29 -8.86 14.47
N SER A 151 -7.23 -7.76 15.24
CA SER A 151 -8.36 -7.33 16.06
C SER A 151 -9.55 -6.99 15.16
N LYS A 152 -10.68 -7.67 15.37
CA LYS A 152 -11.96 -7.42 14.67
C LYS A 152 -12.59 -6.07 15.01
N GLU A 153 -11.97 -5.28 15.88
CA GLU A 153 -12.43 -3.94 16.24
C GLU A 153 -12.30 -2.99 15.05
N SER A 154 -13.41 -2.33 14.75
CA SER A 154 -13.61 -1.45 13.59
C SER A 154 -12.95 -0.08 13.74
N SER A 155 -12.15 0.15 14.78
CA SER A 155 -11.41 1.40 14.95
C SER A 155 -10.14 1.36 14.09
N SER A 156 -10.07 2.25 13.09
CA SER A 156 -8.86 2.40 12.27
C SER A 156 -7.69 2.79 13.18
N LYS A 157 -6.69 1.91 13.30
CA LYS A 157 -5.50 2.19 14.12
C LYS A 157 -4.58 3.19 13.41
N SER A 158 -3.82 3.96 14.19
CA SER A 158 -2.75 4.81 13.66
C SER A 158 -1.64 3.93 13.07
N LEU A 159 -1.16 4.30 11.87
CA LEU A 159 0.03 3.69 11.29
C LEU A 159 1.27 4.38 11.86
N GLU A 160 1.88 3.77 12.87
CA GLU A 160 3.06 4.30 13.53
C GLU A 160 4.35 3.81 12.88
N ALA A 161 5.36 4.68 12.85
CA ALA A 161 6.61 4.43 12.19
C ALA A 161 7.79 4.95 12.98
N TYR A 162 8.90 4.20 12.97
CA TYR A 162 10.15 4.53 13.63
C TYR A 162 11.21 4.86 12.60
N ASN A 163 12.02 5.87 12.88
CA ASN A 163 13.09 6.28 12.00
C ASN A 163 14.41 5.63 12.44
N VAL A 164 15.10 5.01 11.49
CA VAL A 164 16.46 4.51 11.65
C VAL A 164 17.36 5.39 10.78
N LYS A 165 18.37 5.98 11.41
CA LYS A 165 19.39 6.74 10.69
C LYS A 165 20.31 5.78 9.95
N ILE A 166 20.70 6.16 8.73
CA ILE A 166 21.63 5.40 7.91
C ILE A 166 22.67 6.36 7.32
N ASP A 167 23.92 5.94 7.28
CA ASP A 167 25.03 6.77 6.79
C ASP A 167 24.99 6.89 5.25
N GLU A 168 24.48 5.86 4.58
CA GLU A 168 24.27 5.85 3.13
C GLU A 168 23.12 6.78 2.74
N GLN A 169 23.47 7.99 2.29
CA GLN A 169 22.48 8.97 1.83
C GLN A 169 21.89 8.62 0.45
N ASN A 170 22.69 7.95 -0.40
CA ASN A 170 22.38 7.75 -1.83
C ASN A 170 21.89 6.33 -2.13
N ILE A 171 20.94 5.80 -1.35
CA ILE A 171 20.38 4.46 -1.57
C ILE A 171 19.69 4.39 -2.94
N ILE A 172 20.14 3.43 -3.75
CA ILE A 172 19.62 3.17 -5.10
C ILE A 172 18.38 2.28 -5.00
N ASP A 173 18.52 1.14 -4.33
CA ASP A 173 17.44 0.17 -4.10
C ASP A 173 17.61 -0.53 -2.73
N ILE A 174 16.55 -1.17 -2.23
CA ILE A 174 16.52 -1.88 -0.93
C ILE A 174 15.47 -2.98 -0.93
N GLN A 175 15.83 -4.17 -0.40
CA GLN A 175 14.94 -5.32 -0.38
C GLN A 175 15.23 -6.20 0.83
N PHE A 176 14.17 -6.73 1.47
CA PHE A 176 14.34 -7.72 2.54
C PHE A 176 14.80 -9.06 1.95
N LEU A 177 15.80 -9.67 2.57
CA LEU A 177 16.34 -10.96 2.19
C LEU A 177 15.50 -12.10 2.79
N PRO A 178 15.07 -13.10 1.98
CA PRO A 178 14.32 -14.24 2.49
C PRO A 178 15.19 -15.18 3.35
N GLY A 179 14.56 -16.04 4.14
CA GLY A 179 15.23 -17.16 4.84
C GLY A 179 16.00 -16.79 6.12
N HIS A 180 16.07 -15.52 6.50
CA HIS A 180 16.78 -15.09 7.69
C HIS A 180 15.89 -15.18 8.96
N GLN A 181 16.51 -15.47 10.11
CA GLN A 181 15.82 -15.51 11.40
C GLN A 181 15.39 -14.12 11.88
N LYS A 182 16.15 -13.08 11.49
CA LYS A 182 15.87 -11.67 11.79
C LYS A 182 15.64 -10.92 10.47
N PRO A 183 14.79 -9.88 10.44
CA PRO A 183 14.64 -9.03 9.26
C PRO A 183 16.00 -8.47 8.82
N THR A 184 16.40 -8.77 7.58
CA THR A 184 17.69 -8.38 6.99
C THR A 184 17.42 -7.73 5.64
N PHE A 185 17.98 -6.55 5.38
CA PHE A 185 17.77 -5.77 4.16
C PHE A 185 19.06 -5.06 3.73
#